data_AF-A0A8S2R187-F1
#
_entry.id   AF-A0A8S2R187-F1
#
_cell.length_a   1.000
_cell.length_b   1.000
_cell.length_c   1.000
_cell.angle_alpha   90.00
_cell.angle_beta   90.00
_cell.angle_gamma   90.00
#
_symmetry.space_group_name_H-M   'P 1'
#
loop_
_entity.id
_entity.type
_entity.pdbx_description
1 polymer ?
#
loop_
_entity_poly.entity_id
_entity_poly.type
_entity_poly.pdbx_seq_one_letter_code
_entity_poly.pdbx_strand_id
1 'polypeptide(L)'
;LEMTERFAACAAISANLPTDSNTDVQLTHQPIPMLIMNGTNDKINPYNGGEVSFWGFRSRGQVRSSWSTAQYFADQYGLHSLRVSSKYLMNNCQSTTWNDDGNKSKIVLWTVHKGGHVIPQPNYRAPRILGLTDTKFKGSKEIWQFFQSQFEK
;
A
#
# COMPACT_ATOMS: atom_id res chain seq x y z
N LEU A 1 1.65 -10.39 -10.37
CA LEU A 1 3.05 -10.35 -9.89
C LEU A 1 3.79 -11.49 -10.56
N GLU A 2 4.92 -11.25 -11.22
CA GLU A 2 5.53 -12.29 -12.08
C GLU A 2 6.55 -13.20 -11.36
N MET A 3 6.93 -12.87 -10.12
CA MET A 3 8.02 -13.55 -9.39
C MET A 3 7.71 -13.74 -7.90
N THR A 4 6.47 -14.11 -7.57
CA THR A 4 6.00 -14.28 -6.18
C THR A 4 6.76 -15.36 -5.41
N GLU A 5 7.34 -16.33 -6.12
CA GLU A 5 8.17 -17.40 -5.57
C GLU A 5 9.58 -16.97 -5.17
N ARG A 6 10.03 -15.77 -5.59
CA ARG A 6 11.39 -15.27 -5.32
C ARG A 6 11.48 -14.33 -4.13
N PHE A 7 10.36 -13.74 -3.73
CA PHE A 7 10.31 -12.72 -2.69
C PHE A 7 9.46 -13.21 -1.50
N ALA A 8 9.96 -13.01 -0.29
CA ALA A 8 9.23 -13.35 0.93
C ALA A 8 8.07 -12.37 1.21
N ALA A 9 8.18 -11.13 0.73
CA ALA A 9 7.22 -10.06 0.92
C ALA A 9 7.51 -8.89 -0.03
N CYS A 10 6.51 -8.04 -0.25
CA CYS A 10 6.65 -6.77 -0.98
C CYS A 10 6.07 -5.59 -0.20
N ALA A 11 6.58 -4.40 -0.48
CA ALA A 11 5.99 -3.15 -0.01
C ALA A 11 5.86 -2.16 -1.18
N ALA A 12 4.66 -1.64 -1.41
CA ALA A 12 4.35 -0.62 -2.39
C ALA A 12 4.04 0.70 -1.66
N ILE A 13 4.60 1.80 -2.14
CA ILE A 13 4.42 3.13 -1.54
C ILE A 13 3.97 4.08 -2.63
N SER A 14 2.91 4.85 -2.36
CA SER A 14 2.29 5.76 -3.33
C SER A 14 1.98 5.08 -4.67
N ALA A 15 1.55 3.82 -4.59
CA ALA A 15 1.27 2.98 -5.74
C ALA A 15 0.04 2.10 -5.49
N ASN A 16 -0.86 2.09 -6.46
CA ASN A 16 -2.03 1.21 -6.49
C ASN A 16 -1.94 0.23 -7.65
N LEU A 17 -2.72 -0.85 -7.57
CA LEU A 17 -2.83 -1.79 -8.66
C LEU A 17 -3.54 -1.12 -9.85
N PRO A 18 -3.11 -1.39 -11.09
CA PRO A 18 -3.87 -0.99 -12.26
C PRO A 18 -5.27 -1.61 -12.26
N THR A 19 -6.19 -0.95 -12.95
CA THR A 19 -7.48 -1.54 -13.32
C THR A 19 -7.29 -2.63 -14.38
N ASP A 20 -8.30 -3.48 -14.58
CA ASP A 20 -8.22 -4.59 -15.54
C ASP A 20 -8.05 -4.11 -16.99
N SER A 21 -8.51 -2.90 -17.30
CA SER A 21 -8.31 -2.26 -18.61
C SER A 21 -6.94 -1.58 -18.78
N ASN A 22 -6.13 -1.52 -17.72
CA ASN A 22 -4.83 -0.85 -17.69
C ASN A 22 -3.71 -1.77 -17.20
N THR A 23 -3.88 -3.09 -17.33
CA THR A 23 -2.86 -4.08 -16.98
C THR A 23 -2.41 -4.82 -18.23
N ASP A 24 -1.10 -4.78 -18.51
CA ASP A 24 -0.48 -5.57 -19.60
C ASP A 24 -0.06 -6.97 -19.12
N VAL A 25 -0.16 -7.22 -17.82
CA VAL A 25 0.29 -8.45 -17.17
C VAL A 25 -0.91 -9.23 -16.67
N GLN A 26 -0.92 -10.53 -16.94
CA GLN A 26 -1.84 -11.45 -16.30
C GLN A 26 -1.43 -11.60 -14.84
N LEU A 27 -2.26 -11.10 -13.93
CA LEU A 27 -1.96 -11.19 -12.51
C LEU A 27 -1.99 -12.66 -12.09
N THR A 28 -0.84 -13.18 -11.65
CA THR A 28 -0.75 -14.52 -11.06
C THR A 28 -1.55 -14.58 -9.76
N HIS A 29 -2.19 -15.72 -9.51
CA HIS A 29 -2.94 -16.00 -8.29
C HIS A 29 -2.06 -16.53 -7.14
N GLN A 30 -0.76 -16.23 -7.18
CA GLN A 30 0.14 -16.65 -6.11
C GLN A 30 0.17 -15.58 -5.01
N PRO A 31 -0.24 -15.94 -3.78
CA PRO A 31 -0.33 -14.97 -2.71
C PRO A 31 1.07 -14.67 -2.13
N ILE A 32 1.41 -13.38 -2.02
CA ILE A 32 2.63 -12.88 -1.37
C ILE A 32 2.25 -11.85 -0.30
N PRO A 33 2.94 -11.80 0.86
CA PRO A 33 2.68 -10.77 1.84
C PRO A 33 2.94 -9.40 1.23
N MET A 34 1.99 -8.48 1.37
CA MET A 34 2.02 -7.16 0.76
C MET A 34 1.72 -6.06 1.77
N LEU A 35 2.60 -5.07 1.84
CA LEU A 35 2.30 -3.80 2.48
C LEU A 35 2.05 -2.72 1.42
N ILE A 36 0.97 -1.97 1.57
CA ILE A 36 0.65 -0.80 0.74
C ILE A 36 0.63 0.42 1.64
N MET A 37 1.31 1.51 1.26
CA MET A 37 1.34 2.74 2.03
C MET A 37 1.06 3.95 1.14
N ASN A 38 -0.11 4.56 1.28
CA ASN A 38 -0.55 5.63 0.39
C ASN A 38 -1.08 6.83 1.16
N GLY A 39 -0.79 8.03 0.64
CA GLY A 39 -1.30 9.30 1.13
C GLY A 39 -2.68 9.63 0.59
N THR A 40 -3.60 10.11 1.41
CA THR A 40 -4.96 10.45 0.96
C THR A 40 -5.02 11.68 0.05
N ASN A 41 -3.99 12.53 0.07
CA ASN A 41 -3.85 13.72 -0.76
C ASN A 41 -2.80 13.54 -1.87
N ASP A 42 -2.43 12.30 -2.18
CA ASP A 42 -1.59 11.98 -3.33
C ASP A 42 -2.32 12.39 -4.61
N LYS A 43 -1.75 13.37 -5.33
CA LYS A 43 -2.28 13.90 -6.60
C LYS A 43 -1.73 13.20 -7.83
N ILE A 44 -0.78 12.28 -7.65
CA ILE A 44 -0.14 11.54 -8.73
C ILE A 44 -0.74 10.13 -8.83
N ASN A 45 -0.85 9.42 -7.70
CA ASN A 45 -1.48 8.11 -7.59
C ASN A 45 -2.67 8.20 -6.62
N PRO A 46 -3.90 8.46 -7.12
CA PRO A 46 -5.03 8.79 -6.27
C PRO A 46 -5.40 7.67 -5.29
N TYR A 47 -5.53 8.02 -4.00
CA TYR A 47 -5.85 7.06 -2.94
C TYR A 47 -7.18 6.31 -3.19
N ASN A 48 -8.18 7.01 -3.73
CA ASN A 48 -9.50 6.44 -4.04
C ASN A 48 -9.56 5.76 -5.41
N GLY A 49 -8.42 5.62 -6.11
CA GLY A 49 -8.37 5.14 -7.49
C GLY A 49 -8.69 6.24 -8.48
N GLY A 50 -8.55 5.92 -9.77
CA GLY A 50 -8.67 6.86 -10.87
C GLY A 50 -7.38 6.97 -11.66
N GLU A 51 -7.19 8.09 -12.35
CA GLU A 51 -6.08 8.27 -13.26
C GLU A 51 -4.77 8.59 -12.55
N VAL A 52 -3.72 7.83 -12.86
CA VAL A 52 -2.35 8.20 -12.50
C VAL A 52 -1.85 9.24 -13.48
N SER A 53 -1.50 10.43 -13.00
CA SER A 53 -1.00 11.51 -13.86
C SER A 53 -0.06 12.44 -13.11
N PHE A 54 0.85 13.10 -13.81
CA PHE A 54 1.60 14.20 -13.23
C PHE A 54 0.78 15.47 -13.39
N TRP A 55 0.03 15.85 -12.36
CA TRP A 55 -0.73 17.11 -12.34
C TRP A 55 -1.82 17.20 -13.42
N GLY A 56 -2.42 16.07 -13.81
CA GLY A 56 -3.38 16.01 -14.92
C GLY A 56 -2.73 16.00 -16.30
N PHE A 57 -1.39 16.03 -16.38
CA PHE A 57 -0.64 15.87 -17.62
C PHE A 57 -0.09 14.44 -17.74
N ARG A 58 -0.09 13.91 -18.96
CA ARG A 58 0.52 12.62 -19.34
C ARG A 58 0.03 11.46 -18.47
N SER A 59 -1.18 11.00 -18.78
CA SER A 59 -1.77 9.80 -18.18
C SER A 59 -0.80 8.61 -18.17
N ARG A 60 -0.81 7.89 -17.05
CA ARG A 60 -0.21 6.56 -16.86
C ARG A 60 -1.28 5.49 -16.69
N GLY A 61 -2.53 5.83 -17.02
CA GLY A 61 -3.67 4.95 -16.98
C GLY A 61 -4.38 4.88 -15.63
N GLN A 62 -5.40 4.03 -15.57
CA GLN A 62 -6.32 3.94 -14.44
C GLN A 62 -5.84 2.92 -13.40
N VAL A 63 -5.88 3.31 -12.13
CA VAL A 63 -5.60 2.46 -10.98
C VAL A 63 -6.83 2.27 -10.09
N ARG A 64 -6.85 1.14 -9.39
CA ARG A 64 -7.81 0.83 -8.33
C ARG A 64 -7.56 1.72 -7.11
N SER A 65 -8.52 1.78 -6.19
CA SER A 65 -8.30 2.43 -4.89
C SER A 65 -7.25 1.68 -4.06
N SER A 66 -6.67 2.35 -3.05
CA SER A 66 -5.76 1.71 -2.10
C SER A 66 -6.44 0.57 -1.35
N TRP A 67 -7.72 0.74 -0.99
CA TRP A 67 -8.52 -0.31 -0.38
C TRP A 67 -8.71 -1.49 -1.32
N SER A 68 -9.17 -1.25 -2.55
CA SER A 68 -9.37 -2.29 -3.55
C SER A 68 -8.07 -3.00 -3.93
N THR A 69 -6.94 -2.29 -3.89
CA THR A 69 -5.60 -2.86 -4.09
C THR A 69 -5.24 -3.81 -2.95
N ALA A 70 -5.43 -3.39 -1.68
CA ALA A 70 -5.17 -4.25 -0.53
C ALA A 70 -6.11 -5.47 -0.51
N GLN A 71 -7.41 -5.26 -0.77
CA GLN A 71 -8.41 -6.32 -0.82
C GLN A 71 -8.06 -7.34 -1.91
N TYR A 72 -7.60 -6.90 -3.09
CA TYR A 72 -7.18 -7.81 -4.15
C TYR A 72 -6.11 -8.80 -3.67
N PHE A 73 -5.09 -8.33 -2.95
CA PHE A 73 -4.05 -9.22 -2.41
C PHE A 73 -4.57 -10.08 -1.25
N ALA A 74 -5.48 -9.56 -0.43
CA ALA A 74 -6.12 -10.32 0.64
C ALA A 74 -6.96 -11.48 0.08
N ASP A 75 -7.67 -11.25 -1.03
CA ASP A 75 -8.48 -12.26 -1.71
C ASP A 75 -7.62 -13.41 -2.25
N GLN A 76 -6.35 -13.15 -2.65
CA GLN A 76 -5.43 -14.22 -3.06
C GLN A 76 -5.08 -15.19 -1.90
N TYR A 77 -5.18 -14.70 -0.66
CA TYR A 77 -5.02 -15.52 0.54
C TYR A 77 -6.37 -16.07 1.07
N GLY A 78 -7.50 -15.78 0.41
CA GLY A 78 -8.83 -16.10 0.94
C GLY A 78 -9.18 -15.36 2.23
N LEU A 79 -8.53 -14.20 2.49
CA LEU A 79 -8.73 -13.42 3.71
C LEU A 79 -9.88 -12.44 3.52
N HIS A 80 -11.08 -12.90 3.86
CA HIS A 80 -12.29 -12.07 3.84
C HIS A 80 -12.46 -11.25 5.15
N SER A 81 -13.50 -10.43 5.20
CA SER A 81 -13.76 -9.39 6.22
C SER A 81 -13.69 -9.84 7.69
N LEU A 82 -13.76 -11.15 7.98
CA LEU A 82 -13.62 -11.72 9.31
C LEU A 82 -12.19 -11.60 9.90
N ARG A 83 -11.18 -11.31 9.08
CA ARG A 83 -9.76 -11.30 9.48
C ARG A 83 -9.12 -9.92 9.42
N VAL A 84 -9.93 -8.88 9.46
CA VAL A 84 -9.50 -7.48 9.34
C VAL A 84 -9.38 -6.83 10.72
N SER A 85 -8.21 -6.32 11.05
CA SER A 85 -8.03 -5.41 12.19
C SER A 85 -7.63 -4.03 11.70
N SER A 86 -8.06 -2.98 12.40
CA SER A 86 -7.63 -1.61 12.13
C SER A 86 -6.99 -1.02 13.37
N LYS A 87 -5.85 -0.35 13.19
CA LYS A 87 -5.15 0.34 14.25
C LYS A 87 -4.94 1.79 13.85
N TYR A 88 -5.49 2.70 14.64
CA TYR A 88 -5.16 4.12 14.52
C TYR A 88 -3.86 4.36 15.29
N LEU A 89 -2.80 4.72 14.57
CA LEU A 89 -1.51 5.07 15.16
C LEU A 89 -1.33 6.59 15.09
N MET A 90 -0.49 7.09 16.02
CA MET A 90 -0.20 8.52 16.22
C MET A 90 -0.28 9.37 14.94
N ASN A 91 -0.93 10.54 15.03
CA ASN A 91 -0.89 11.61 14.02
C ASN A 91 -1.23 11.16 12.59
N ASN A 92 -2.51 11.01 12.27
CA ASN A 92 -3.00 10.91 10.89
C ASN A 92 -2.63 9.63 10.13
N CYS A 93 -2.15 8.57 10.79
CA CYS A 93 -1.83 7.30 10.12
C CYS A 93 -2.70 6.16 10.66
N GLN A 94 -3.39 5.48 9.77
CA GLN A 94 -4.23 4.33 10.11
C GLN A 94 -3.73 3.11 9.35
N SER A 95 -3.57 1.97 10.05
CA SER A 95 -3.36 0.70 9.39
C SER A 95 -4.65 -0.12 9.37
N THR A 96 -4.84 -0.86 8.29
CA THR A 96 -5.80 -1.96 8.18
C THR A 96 -5.03 -3.20 7.77
N THR A 97 -5.23 -4.29 8.50
CA THR A 97 -4.43 -5.51 8.37
C THR A 97 -5.34 -6.71 8.15
N TRP A 98 -4.98 -7.56 7.18
CA TRP A 98 -5.55 -8.88 6.98
C TRP A 98 -4.54 -9.94 7.44
N ASN A 99 -4.95 -10.76 8.41
CA ASN A 99 -4.11 -11.82 9.00
C ASN A 99 -4.58 -13.21 8.58
N ASP A 100 -3.67 -14.19 8.60
CA ASP A 100 -4.05 -15.62 8.53
C ASP A 100 -4.47 -16.19 9.90
N ASP A 101 -4.81 -17.49 9.94
CA ASP A 101 -5.22 -18.19 11.17
C ASP A 101 -4.11 -18.28 12.23
N GLY A 102 -2.85 -18.03 11.86
CA GLY A 102 -1.71 -17.90 12.77
C GLY A 102 -1.53 -16.48 13.31
N ASN A 103 -2.48 -15.57 13.05
CA ASN A 103 -2.36 -14.13 13.31
C ASN A 103 -1.18 -13.45 12.60
N LYS A 104 -0.62 -14.08 11.56
CA LYS A 104 0.47 -13.48 10.79
C LYS A 104 -0.10 -12.51 9.77
N SER A 105 0.33 -11.25 9.86
CA SER A 105 -0.09 -10.21 8.92
C SER A 105 0.41 -10.52 7.52
N LYS A 106 -0.54 -10.80 6.62
CA LYS A 106 -0.26 -11.02 5.20
C LYS A 106 -0.36 -9.74 4.44
N ILE A 107 -1.45 -9.00 4.63
CA ILE A 107 -1.70 -7.76 3.92
C ILE A 107 -1.84 -6.62 4.92
N VAL A 108 -1.11 -5.52 4.68
CA VAL A 108 -1.20 -4.31 5.51
C VAL A 108 -1.41 -3.11 4.59
N LEU A 109 -2.51 -2.38 4.80
CA LEU A 109 -2.73 -1.08 4.19
C LEU A 109 -2.48 0.02 5.22
N TRP A 110 -1.49 0.87 4.95
CA TRP A 110 -1.25 2.11 5.65
C TRP A 110 -1.88 3.29 4.91
N THR A 111 -2.86 3.91 5.55
CA THR A 111 -3.51 5.16 5.14
C THR A 111 -2.83 6.33 5.83
N VAL A 112 -2.18 7.20 5.07
CA VAL A 112 -1.54 8.41 5.58
C VAL A 112 -2.45 9.60 5.28
N HIS A 113 -3.28 9.97 6.23
CA HIS A 113 -4.23 11.08 6.06
C HIS A 113 -3.49 12.40 5.81
N LYS A 114 -3.95 13.13 4.80
CA LYS A 114 -3.35 14.37 4.29
C LYS A 114 -1.93 14.21 3.70
N GLY A 115 -1.40 12.98 3.65
CA GLY A 115 -0.11 12.67 3.04
C GLY A 115 -0.15 12.75 1.52
N GLY A 116 1.00 13.06 0.91
CA GLY A 116 1.18 13.14 -0.54
C GLY A 116 1.76 11.87 -1.19
N HIS A 117 2.33 12.05 -2.37
CA HIS A 117 3.10 11.07 -3.15
C HIS A 117 4.54 10.92 -2.61
N VAL A 118 4.66 10.52 -1.34
CA VAL A 118 5.92 10.52 -0.59
C VAL A 118 5.95 9.40 0.44
N ILE A 119 7.16 9.05 0.89
CA ILE A 119 7.36 8.17 2.05
C ILE A 119 7.32 9.00 3.33
N PRO A 120 6.43 8.72 4.30
CA PRO A 120 6.43 9.36 5.62
C PRO A 120 7.73 9.08 6.39
N GLN A 121 8.39 10.14 6.87
CA GLN A 121 9.65 10.03 7.60
C GLN A 121 10.10 11.37 8.23
N PRO A 122 10.94 11.32 9.28
CA PRO A 122 11.39 12.52 9.97
C PRO A 122 12.48 13.31 9.26
N ASN A 123 13.34 12.66 8.46
CA ASN A 123 14.67 13.20 8.12
C ASN A 123 14.71 14.07 6.86
N TYR A 124 13.72 13.97 5.98
CA TYR A 124 13.68 14.74 4.75
C TYR A 124 12.27 15.24 4.43
N ARG A 125 12.20 16.37 3.72
CA ARG A 125 10.96 16.97 3.23
C ARG A 125 11.03 17.01 1.73
N ALA A 126 10.16 16.23 1.10
CA ALA A 126 10.02 16.27 -0.35
C ALA A 126 9.52 17.64 -0.81
N PRO A 127 9.78 18.03 -2.07
CA PRO A 127 9.17 19.21 -2.66
C PRO A 127 7.65 19.20 -2.47
N ARG A 128 7.06 20.34 -2.09
CA ARG A 128 5.61 20.46 -1.80
C ARG A 128 4.70 20.01 -2.94
N ILE A 129 5.21 20.02 -4.16
CA ILE A 129 4.53 19.43 -5.32
C ILE A 129 4.22 17.94 -5.04
N LEU A 130 5.09 17.15 -4.43
CA LEU A 130 4.75 15.76 -4.10
C LEU A 130 3.76 15.64 -2.92
N GLY A 131 3.24 16.74 -2.39
CA GLY A 131 2.33 16.78 -1.26
C GLY A 131 3.05 16.81 0.08
N LEU A 132 2.28 16.67 1.18
CA LEU A 132 2.82 16.76 2.54
C LEU A 132 3.45 15.44 2.97
N THR A 133 4.60 15.52 3.63
CA THR A 133 5.25 14.38 4.29
C THR A 133 4.88 14.38 5.76
N ASP A 134 4.28 13.29 6.26
CA ASP A 134 4.18 13.10 7.72
C ASP A 134 5.57 12.85 8.29
N THR A 135 5.93 13.62 9.32
CA THR A 135 7.29 13.69 9.85
C THR A 135 7.47 12.90 11.14
N LYS A 136 6.37 12.39 11.70
CA LYS A 136 6.35 11.66 12.96
C LYS A 136 6.22 10.17 12.70
N PHE A 137 5.41 9.81 11.71
CA PHE A 137 5.27 8.44 11.24
C PHE A 137 6.54 8.01 10.48
N LYS A 138 7.10 6.86 10.87
CA LYS A 138 8.37 6.33 10.35
C LYS A 138 8.06 5.21 9.35
N GLY A 139 7.63 5.56 8.14
CA GLY A 139 7.14 4.58 7.17
C GLY A 139 8.16 3.48 6.84
N SER A 140 9.45 3.83 6.72
CA SER A 140 10.52 2.84 6.50
C SER A 140 10.68 1.85 7.66
N LYS A 141 10.44 2.29 8.91
CA LYS A 141 10.48 1.41 10.08
C LYS A 141 9.33 0.41 10.04
N GLU A 142 8.13 0.85 9.70
CA GLU A 142 6.95 -0.03 9.60
C GLU A 142 7.09 -1.04 8.46
N ILE A 143 7.67 -0.64 7.32
CA ILE A 143 8.00 -1.55 6.22
C ILE A 143 8.99 -2.62 6.68
N TRP A 144 10.05 -2.21 7.38
CA TRP A 144 11.04 -3.15 7.90
C TRP A 144 10.42 -4.12 8.91
N GLN A 145 9.60 -3.63 9.84
CA GLN A 145 8.91 -4.48 10.82
C GLN A 145 7.96 -5.47 10.14
N PHE A 146 7.25 -5.05 9.10
CA PHE A 146 6.41 -5.94 8.30
C PHE A 146 7.23 -7.04 7.62
N PHE A 147 8.40 -6.71 7.05
CA PHE A 147 9.27 -7.73 6.46
C PHE A 147 9.84 -8.69 7.50
N GLN A 148 10.28 -8.20 8.65
CA GLN A 148 10.79 -9.05 9.73
C GLN A 148 9.73 -10.05 10.21
N SER A 149 8.49 -9.61 10.41
CA SER A 149 7.41 -10.49 10.86
C SER A 149 7.10 -11.62 9.87
N GLN A 150 7.52 -11.51 8.60
CA GLN A 150 7.37 -12.61 7.64
C GLN A 150 8.31 -13.78 7.91
N PHE A 151 9.36 -13.60 8.69
CA PHE A 151 10.32 -14.65 9.06
C PHE A 151 10.14 -15.15 10.50
N GLU A 152 9.38 -14.44 11.31
CA GLU A 152 9.02 -14.87 12.66
C GLU A 152 8.06 -16.08 12.59
N LYS A 153 8.29 -17.04 13.49
CA LYS A 153 7.53 -18.29 13.64
C LYS A 153 6.32 -18.07 14.53
#